data_AF-A0AAE1EAS6-F1
#
_entry.id   AF-A0AAE1EAS6-F1
#
_cell.length_a   1.000
_cell.length_b   1.000
_cell.length_c   1.000
_cell.angle_alpha   90.00
_cell.angle_beta   90.00
_cell.angle_gamma   90.00
#
_symmetry.space_group_name_H-M   'P 1'
#
loop_
_entity.id
_entity.type
_entity.pdbx_description
1 polymer ?
#
loop_
_entity_poly.entity_id
_entity_poly.type
_entity_poly.pdbx_seq_one_letter_code
_entity_poly.pdbx_strand_id
1 'polypeptide(L)'
;MAPGASTGSRNGQATLRPKKLTGDNSDDEKMDLHLKIDDLTSRTQTPTFIFILTFFAALGGFLFGYDTGVISGAMILLRNSFSLSSVWQELIVSVTIAAAAIFALIGGFLNDRLGRRPVIMGASLLFTLGSVMMAVSKDKFALLAGRVVVGAGIGE
;
A
#
# COMPACT_ATOMS: atom_id res chain seq x y z
N MET A 1 -27.81 -80.43 -5.69
CA MET A 1 -29.09 -79.91 -5.20
C MET A 1 -29.29 -78.53 -5.85
N ALA A 2 -30.24 -78.42 -6.78
CA ALA A 2 -30.54 -77.21 -7.59
C ALA A 2 -31.43 -76.21 -6.79
N PRO A 3 -32.05 -75.14 -7.34
CA PRO A 3 -31.98 -74.52 -8.69
C PRO A 3 -31.99 -72.95 -8.67
N GLY A 4 -32.06 -72.29 -9.83
CA GLY A 4 -32.62 -70.93 -9.93
C GLY A 4 -32.19 -70.07 -11.12
N ALA A 5 -32.71 -70.39 -12.32
CA ALA A 5 -32.70 -69.47 -13.47
C ALA A 5 -33.95 -68.58 -13.44
N SER A 6 -33.86 -67.29 -13.82
CA SER A 6 -34.79 -66.60 -14.73
C SER A 6 -34.63 -65.07 -14.74
N THR A 7 -34.21 -64.55 -15.89
CA THR A 7 -34.91 -63.54 -16.71
C THR A 7 -35.45 -62.24 -16.09
N GLY A 8 -35.01 -61.10 -16.66
CA GLY A 8 -35.96 -60.13 -17.23
C GLY A 8 -35.96 -58.70 -16.71
N SER A 9 -35.57 -57.78 -17.61
CA SER A 9 -36.29 -56.54 -17.92
C SER A 9 -36.17 -55.35 -16.93
N ARG A 10 -35.48 -54.27 -17.34
CA ARG A 10 -36.14 -53.05 -17.87
C ARG A 10 -35.12 -51.92 -18.05
N ASN A 11 -34.93 -51.57 -19.32
CA ASN A 11 -34.33 -50.36 -19.83
C ASN A 11 -35.28 -49.17 -19.55
N GLY A 12 -34.77 -47.97 -19.22
CA GLY A 12 -35.60 -46.78 -19.22
C GLY A 12 -35.08 -45.59 -18.41
N GLN A 13 -34.73 -44.53 -19.14
CA GLN A 13 -34.63 -43.12 -18.70
C GLN A 13 -33.25 -42.59 -18.32
N ALA A 14 -32.31 -42.68 -19.27
CA ALA A 14 -31.41 -41.55 -19.51
C ALA A 14 -32.25 -40.42 -20.16
N THR A 15 -32.62 -39.42 -19.38
CA THR A 15 -33.24 -38.19 -19.89
C THR A 15 -32.19 -37.41 -20.67
N LEU A 16 -32.04 -37.75 -21.96
CA LEU A 16 -31.36 -36.93 -22.95
C LEU A 16 -32.14 -35.61 -23.08
N ARG A 17 -31.70 -34.57 -22.36
CA ARG A 17 -32.10 -33.20 -22.67
C ARG A 17 -31.64 -32.90 -24.11
N PRO A 18 -32.50 -32.30 -24.96
CA PRO A 18 -32.14 -32.02 -26.33
C PRO A 18 -30.99 -31.01 -26.35
N LYS A 19 -29.87 -31.38 -26.99
CA LYS A 19 -28.81 -30.46 -27.34
C LYS A 19 -29.37 -29.55 -28.44
N LYS A 20 -29.82 -28.36 -28.05
CA LYS A 20 -30.22 -27.29 -28.95
C LYS A 20 -28.95 -26.71 -29.59
N LEU A 21 -28.45 -27.40 -30.62
CA LEU A 21 -27.50 -26.82 -31.58
C LEU A 21 -28.35 -26.11 -32.63
N THR A 22 -28.48 -24.79 -32.51
CA THR A 22 -28.67 -23.81 -33.60
C THR A 22 -29.16 -22.51 -32.97
N GLY A 23 -28.25 -21.55 -32.87
CA GLY A 23 -28.48 -20.20 -32.37
C GLY A 23 -27.16 -19.59 -31.91
N ASP A 24 -26.52 -18.85 -32.81
CA ASP A 24 -25.42 -17.90 -32.58
C ASP A 24 -24.36 -18.23 -31.49
N ASN A 25 -23.21 -18.75 -31.92
CA ASN A 25 -22.00 -18.91 -31.07
C ASN A 25 -21.56 -17.59 -30.40
N SER A 26 -21.98 -16.42 -30.88
CA SER A 26 -21.59 -15.12 -30.32
C SER A 26 -22.32 -14.77 -29.02
N ASP A 27 -23.49 -15.34 -28.76
CA ASP A 27 -24.30 -14.99 -27.59
C ASP A 27 -23.98 -15.85 -26.37
N ASP A 28 -23.63 -17.12 -26.58
CA ASP A 28 -23.14 -18.02 -25.51
C ASP A 28 -21.75 -17.58 -24.99
N GLU A 29 -20.84 -17.15 -25.89
CA GLU A 29 -19.51 -16.65 -25.51
C GLU A 29 -19.61 -15.34 -24.71
N LYS A 30 -20.55 -14.44 -25.05
CA LYS A 30 -20.83 -13.22 -24.29
C LYS A 30 -21.44 -13.54 -22.91
N MET A 31 -22.28 -14.56 -22.82
CA MET A 31 -22.89 -14.99 -21.55
C MET A 31 -21.84 -15.58 -20.62
N ASP A 32 -20.93 -16.41 -21.14
CA ASP A 32 -19.79 -16.94 -20.39
C ASP A 32 -18.80 -15.84 -20.00
N LEU A 33 -18.58 -14.85 -20.85
CA LEU A 33 -17.76 -13.68 -20.56
C LEU A 33 -18.37 -12.86 -19.41
N HIS A 34 -19.68 -12.60 -19.44
CA HIS A 34 -20.38 -11.92 -18.36
C HIS A 34 -20.35 -12.72 -17.05
N LEU A 35 -20.56 -14.04 -17.08
CA LEU A 35 -20.44 -14.86 -15.87
C LEU A 35 -19.03 -14.83 -15.27
N LYS A 36 -18.00 -14.71 -16.12
CA LYS A 36 -16.60 -14.61 -15.68
C LYS A 36 -16.24 -13.21 -15.17
N ILE A 37 -16.79 -12.17 -15.81
CA ILE A 37 -16.68 -10.77 -15.36
C ILE A 37 -17.39 -10.66 -14.01
N ASP A 38 -18.60 -11.18 -13.86
CA ASP A 38 -19.37 -11.12 -12.63
C ASP A 38 -18.68 -11.91 -11.50
N ASP A 39 -18.10 -13.09 -11.74
CA ASP A 39 -17.30 -13.81 -10.74
C ASP A 39 -16.02 -13.04 -10.33
N LEU A 40 -15.33 -12.44 -11.30
CA LEU A 40 -14.15 -11.60 -11.04
C LEU A 40 -14.51 -10.35 -10.24
N THR A 41 -15.67 -9.75 -10.53
CA THR A 41 -16.20 -8.57 -9.81
C THR A 41 -16.77 -8.93 -8.44
N SER A 42 -17.26 -10.17 -8.25
CA SER A 42 -17.85 -10.66 -7.01
C SER A 42 -16.81 -11.12 -5.98
N ARG A 43 -15.64 -11.56 -6.44
CA ARG A 43 -14.53 -12.01 -5.56
C ARG A 43 -13.83 -10.87 -4.81
N THR A 44 -14.08 -9.62 -5.15
CA THR A 44 -13.63 -8.45 -4.38
C THR A 44 -14.64 -8.05 -3.30
N GLN A 45 -15.06 -9.02 -2.49
CA GLN A 45 -15.57 -8.70 -1.16
C GLN A 45 -14.42 -8.05 -0.39
N THR A 46 -14.35 -6.72 -0.37
CA THR A 46 -13.30 -5.99 0.33
C THR A 46 -13.48 -6.26 1.82
N PRO A 47 -12.57 -7.03 2.47
CA PRO A 47 -12.73 -7.32 3.88
C PRO A 47 -12.67 -5.99 4.65
N THR A 48 -13.42 -5.88 5.75
CA THR A 48 -13.38 -4.73 6.67
C THR A 48 -11.96 -4.35 7.08
N PHE A 49 -11.05 -5.33 7.06
CA PHE A 49 -9.61 -5.15 7.21
C PHE A 49 -8.97 -4.14 6.24
N ILE A 50 -9.40 -4.07 4.98
CA ILE A 50 -8.90 -3.08 4.01
C ILE A 50 -9.38 -1.68 4.38
N PHE A 51 -10.64 -1.52 4.84
CA PHE A 51 -11.12 -0.23 5.35
C PHE A 51 -10.27 0.28 6.53
N ILE A 52 -9.97 -0.60 7.48
CA ILE A 52 -9.11 -0.28 8.63
C ILE A 52 -7.70 0.08 8.15
N LEU A 53 -7.12 -0.69 7.23
CA LEU A 53 -5.78 -0.43 6.69
C LEU A 53 -5.74 0.90 5.93
N THR A 54 -6.74 1.20 5.12
CA THR A 54 -6.86 2.47 4.37
C THR A 54 -7.05 3.64 5.33
N PHE A 55 -7.81 3.48 6.41
CA PHE A 55 -7.98 4.51 7.43
C PHE A 55 -6.65 4.82 8.14
N PHE A 56 -5.91 3.81 8.57
CA PHE A 56 -4.58 4.01 9.18
C PHE A 56 -3.56 4.55 8.17
N ALA A 57 -3.62 4.13 6.90
CA ALA A 57 -2.77 4.68 5.85
C ALA A 57 -3.08 6.17 5.59
N ALA A 58 -4.38 6.54 5.57
CA ALA A 58 -4.81 7.92 5.44
C ALA A 58 -4.40 8.76 6.65
N LEU A 59 -4.54 8.24 7.86
CA LEU A 59 -4.06 8.88 9.09
C LEU A 59 -2.55 9.06 9.07
N GLY A 60 -1.79 8.05 8.65
CA GLY A 60 -0.33 8.14 8.51
C GLY A 60 0.09 9.24 7.55
N GLY A 61 -0.53 9.30 6.36
CA GLY A 61 -0.30 10.36 5.39
C GLY A 61 -0.72 11.75 5.90
N PHE A 62 -1.84 11.82 6.63
CA PHE A 62 -2.30 13.06 7.27
C PHE A 62 -1.33 13.56 8.34
N LEU A 63 -0.85 12.69 9.23
CA LEU A 63 0.09 13.04 10.30
C LEU A 63 1.45 13.46 9.72
N PHE A 64 1.93 12.75 8.69
CA PHE A 64 3.15 13.09 7.97
C PHE A 64 3.07 14.48 7.32
N GLY A 65 1.93 14.78 6.67
CA GLY A 65 1.67 16.10 6.10
C GLY A 65 1.56 17.20 7.17
N TYR A 66 0.96 16.90 8.31
CA TYR A 66 0.88 17.83 9.45
C TYR A 66 2.25 18.18 10.00
N ASP A 67 3.12 17.21 10.26
CA ASP A 67 4.48 17.45 10.77
C ASP A 67 5.31 18.27 9.77
N THR A 68 5.26 17.90 8.49
CA THR A 68 5.93 18.65 7.42
C THR A 68 5.38 20.08 7.27
N GLY A 69 4.08 20.27 7.50
CA GLY A 69 3.45 21.60 7.51
C GLY A 69 3.91 22.46 8.70
N VAL A 70 3.89 21.91 9.91
CA VAL A 70 4.34 22.58 11.14
C VAL A 70 5.82 22.93 11.05
N ILE A 71 6.67 22.03 10.56
CA ILE A 71 8.11 22.27 10.40
C ILE A 71 8.38 23.40 9.39
N SER A 72 7.58 23.48 8.31
CA SER A 72 7.68 24.52 7.29
C SER A 72 7.28 25.88 7.87
N GLY A 73 6.19 25.95 8.64
CA GLY A 73 5.78 27.15 9.36
C GLY A 73 6.79 27.59 10.42
N ALA A 74 7.34 26.65 11.18
CA ALA A 74 8.37 26.91 12.18
C ALA A 74 9.68 27.44 11.55
N MET A 75 10.04 26.98 10.35
CA MET A 75 11.24 27.45 9.64
C MET A 75 11.21 28.96 9.36
N ILE A 76 10.03 29.51 9.06
CA ILE A 76 9.84 30.95 8.84
C ILE A 76 10.13 31.74 10.14
N LEU A 77 9.69 31.21 11.29
CA LEU A 77 9.96 31.79 12.60
C LEU A 77 11.44 31.64 13.00
N LEU A 78 12.08 30.51 12.69
CA LEU A 78 13.51 30.32 12.87
C LEU A 78 14.33 31.32 12.04
N ARG A 79 13.93 31.60 10.79
CA ARG A 79 14.57 32.62 9.95
C ARG A 79 14.57 34.00 10.62
N ASN A 80 13.43 34.40 11.19
CA ASN A 80 13.30 35.69 11.86
C ASN A 80 13.98 35.74 13.24
N SER A 81 13.95 34.64 14.00
CA SER A 81 14.39 34.62 15.41
C SER A 81 15.88 34.31 15.57
N PHE A 82 16.47 33.52 14.67
CA PHE A 82 17.85 33.05 14.78
C PHE A 82 18.86 33.79 13.89
N SER A 83 18.43 34.76 13.06
CA SER A 83 19.30 35.41 12.06
C SER A 83 20.10 34.40 11.20
N LEU A 84 19.50 33.23 10.94
CA LEU A 84 20.12 32.20 10.10
C LEU A 84 20.18 32.73 8.67
N SER A 85 21.39 32.87 8.14
CA SER A 85 21.61 33.21 6.73
C SER A 85 20.79 32.28 5.84
N SER A 86 20.09 32.84 4.83
CA SER A 86 19.20 32.12 3.91
C SER A 86 19.82 30.85 3.34
N VAL A 87 21.15 30.86 3.16
CA VAL A 87 21.97 29.73 2.69
C VAL A 87 21.82 28.49 3.58
N TRP A 88 21.73 28.64 4.91
CA TRP A 88 21.61 27.50 5.82
C TRP A 88 20.25 26.81 5.73
N GLN A 89 19.19 27.57 5.49
CA GLN A 89 17.84 27.02 5.31
C GLN A 89 17.77 26.20 4.02
N GLU A 90 18.32 26.72 2.93
CA GLU A 90 18.42 26.01 1.65
C GLU A 90 19.29 24.75 1.78
N LEU A 91 20.40 24.83 2.52
CA LEU A 91 21.25 23.67 2.81
C LEU A 91 20.48 22.57 3.55
N ILE A 92 19.70 22.94 4.57
CA ILE A 92 18.90 21.99 5.34
C ILE A 92 17.83 21.31 4.46
N VAL A 93 17.14 22.08 3.61
CA VAL A 93 16.11 21.53 2.72
C VAL A 93 16.74 20.61 1.66
N SER A 94 17.81 21.05 1.02
CA SER A 94 18.51 20.26 -0.02
C SER A 94 19.10 18.96 0.52
N VAL A 95 19.71 18.96 1.72
CA VAL A 95 20.25 17.73 2.32
C VAL A 95 19.15 16.73 2.66
N THR A 96 17.97 17.23 3.07
CA THR A 96 16.81 16.37 3.37
C THR A 96 16.34 15.67 2.10
N ILE A 97 16.24 16.40 0.99
CA ILE A 97 15.85 15.83 -0.32
C ILE A 97 16.91 14.85 -0.82
N ALA A 98 18.20 15.18 -0.69
CA ALA A 98 19.29 14.30 -1.07
C ALA A 98 19.28 12.99 -0.25
N ALA A 99 19.09 13.09 1.07
CA ALA A 99 18.94 11.93 1.94
C ALA A 99 17.71 11.10 1.53
N ALA A 100 16.55 11.73 1.36
CA ALA A 100 15.33 11.04 0.93
C ALA A 100 15.51 10.32 -0.42
N ALA A 101 16.22 10.91 -1.38
CA ALA A 101 16.50 10.26 -2.67
C ALA A 101 17.37 9.01 -2.51
N ILE A 102 18.44 9.09 -1.71
CA ILE A 102 19.34 7.95 -1.45
C ILE A 102 18.57 6.85 -0.72
N PHE A 103 17.83 7.21 0.32
CA PHE A 103 17.07 6.25 1.09
C PHE A 103 15.93 5.65 0.28
N ALA A 104 15.22 6.40 -0.56
CA ALA A 104 14.14 5.86 -1.41
C ALA A 104 14.61 4.73 -2.34
N LEU A 105 15.85 4.81 -2.85
CA LEU A 105 16.44 3.73 -3.64
C LEU A 105 16.68 2.46 -2.81
N ILE A 106 17.09 2.63 -1.55
CA ILE A 106 17.36 1.53 -0.61
C ILE A 106 16.05 0.97 -0.04
N GLY A 107 15.16 1.86 0.41
CA GLY A 107 13.85 1.61 0.99
C GLY A 107 12.93 0.89 0.01
N GLY A 108 12.91 1.29 -1.26
CA GLY A 108 12.16 0.57 -2.30
C GLY A 108 12.62 -0.88 -2.45
N PHE A 109 13.93 -1.13 -2.46
CA PHE A 109 14.47 -2.50 -2.48
C PHE A 109 14.15 -3.27 -1.19
N LEU A 110 14.18 -2.61 -0.04
CA LEU A 110 13.85 -3.20 1.25
C LEU A 110 12.35 -3.53 1.37
N ASN A 111 11.49 -2.68 0.79
CA ASN A 111 10.04 -2.82 0.73
C ASN A 111 9.64 -4.06 -0.09
N ASP A 112 10.31 -4.31 -1.21
CA ASP A 112 10.10 -5.49 -2.03
C ASP A 112 10.52 -6.79 -1.32
N ARG A 113 11.52 -6.72 -0.42
CA ARG A 113 12.10 -7.91 0.25
C ARG A 113 11.48 -8.23 1.62
N LEU A 114 11.11 -7.23 2.41
CA LEU A 114 10.56 -7.37 3.76
C LEU A 114 9.03 -7.23 3.80
N GLY A 115 8.42 -6.73 2.72
CA GLY A 115 6.99 -6.46 2.63
C GLY A 115 6.60 -5.07 3.17
N ARG A 116 5.47 -4.54 2.66
CA ARG A 116 5.00 -3.16 2.90
C ARG A 116 4.79 -2.77 4.37
N ARG A 117 4.32 -3.68 5.22
CA ARG A 117 3.95 -3.34 6.62
C ARG A 117 5.15 -3.00 7.52
N PRO A 118 6.17 -3.86 7.64
CA PRO A 118 7.31 -3.57 8.52
C PRO A 118 8.14 -2.37 8.05
N VAL A 119 8.22 -2.13 6.74
CA VAL A 119 8.94 -0.96 6.19
C VAL A 119 8.24 0.34 6.56
N ILE A 120 6.92 0.44 6.42
CA ILE A 120 6.15 1.63 6.85
C ILE A 120 6.28 1.87 8.36
N MET A 121 6.33 0.81 9.18
CA MET A 121 6.56 0.98 10.62
C MET A 121 7.99 1.44 10.93
N GLY A 122 9.00 0.88 10.26
CA GLY A 122 10.40 1.31 10.38
C GLY A 122 10.60 2.78 10.01
N ALA A 123 10.00 3.18 8.89
CA ALA A 123 9.94 4.57 8.42
C ALA A 123 9.40 5.53 9.47
N SER A 124 8.23 5.19 10.03
CA SER A 124 7.56 6.02 11.02
C SER A 124 8.39 6.19 12.31
N LEU A 125 9.15 5.16 12.69
CA LEU A 125 10.08 5.19 13.82
C LEU A 125 11.28 6.09 13.54
N LEU A 126 11.92 5.95 12.37
CA LEU A 126 13.02 6.80 11.93
C LEU A 126 12.61 8.28 11.86
N PHE A 127 11.43 8.54 11.30
CA PHE A 127 10.83 9.86 11.22
C PHE A 127 10.60 10.46 12.62
N THR A 128 9.98 9.69 13.52
CA THR A 128 9.70 10.13 14.89
C THR A 128 10.99 10.43 15.65
N LEU A 129 12.00 9.55 15.54
CA LEU A 129 13.31 9.76 16.18
C LEU A 129 14.01 11.01 15.63
N GLY A 130 13.96 11.21 14.31
CA GLY A 130 14.51 12.40 13.67
C GLY A 130 13.81 13.69 14.13
N SER A 131 12.47 13.68 14.23
CA SER A 131 11.69 14.82 14.72
C SER A 131 11.99 15.14 16.19
N VAL A 132 12.07 14.12 17.06
CA VAL A 132 12.46 14.30 18.48
C VAL A 132 13.89 14.85 18.59
N MET A 133 14.83 14.34 17.79
CA MET A 133 16.20 14.86 17.74
C MET A 133 16.23 16.33 17.34
N MET A 134 15.42 16.74 16.36
CA MET A 134 15.28 18.14 15.95
C MET A 134 14.64 19.01 17.03
N ALA A 135 13.64 18.50 17.74
CA ALA A 135 12.93 19.22 18.80
C ALA A 135 13.82 19.54 20.01
N VAL A 136 14.74 18.64 20.36
CA VAL A 136 15.68 18.83 21.47
C VAL A 136 16.94 19.60 21.04
N SER A 137 17.17 19.74 19.74
CA SER A 137 18.37 20.37 19.20
C SER A 137 18.40 21.88 19.43
N LYS A 138 19.47 22.36 20.08
CA LYS A 138 19.76 23.78 20.29
C LYS A 138 20.73 24.37 19.26
N ASP A 139 21.37 23.51 18.47
CA ASP A 139 22.41 23.86 17.50
C ASP A 139 21.97 23.61 16.05
N LYS A 140 22.48 24.45 15.14
CA LYS A 140 22.23 24.39 13.68
C LYS A 140 22.65 23.05 13.09
N PHE A 141 23.77 22.50 13.57
CA PHE A 141 24.33 21.22 13.12
C PHE A 141 23.51 20.02 13.59
N ALA A 142 22.99 20.06 14.81
CA ALA A 142 22.12 18.99 15.30
C ALA A 142 20.74 19.03 14.62
N LEU A 143 20.27 20.21 14.20
CA LEU A 143 19.09 20.36 13.36
C LEU A 143 19.33 19.79 11.93
N LEU A 144 20.52 20.01 11.37
CA LEU A 144 20.95 19.41 10.09
C LEU A 144 21.02 17.87 10.19
N ALA A 145 21.60 17.34 11.27
CA ALA A 145 21.70 15.89 11.50
C ALA A 145 20.31 15.25 11.62
N GLY A 146 19.41 15.86 12.40
CA GLY A 146 18.02 15.41 12.51
C GLY A 146 17.29 15.40 11.16
N ARG A 147 17.59 16.35 10.28
CA ARG A 147 17.02 16.42 8.93
C ARG A 147 17.50 15.31 8.00
N VAL A 148 18.74 14.86 8.13
CA VAL A 148 19.24 13.67 7.43
C VAL A 148 18.52 12.42 7.91
N VAL A 149 18.30 12.29 9.22
CA VAL A 149 17.57 11.16 9.82
C VAL A 149 16.09 11.16 9.40
N VAL A 150 15.44 12.33 9.39
CA VAL A 150 14.08 12.48 8.87
C VAL A 150 14.02 12.17 7.37
N GLY A 151 15.00 12.66 6.59
CA GLY A 151 15.10 12.35 5.16
C GLY A 151 15.23 10.84 4.90
N ALA A 152 15.96 10.13 5.75
CA ALA A 152 16.00 8.67 5.71
C ALA A 152 14.62 8.04 5.94
N GLY A 153 13.89 8.54 6.95
CA GLY A 153 12.53 8.13 7.30
C GLY A 153 11.45 8.37 6.23
N ILE A 154 11.75 9.21 5.22
CA ILE A 154 10.84 9.56 4.11
C ILE A 154 11.15 8.73 2.86
N GLY A 155 12.40 8.29 2.72
CA GLY A 155 12.87 7.53 1.55
C GLY A 155 12.56 6.03 1.67
N GLU A 156 11.29 5.65 1.61
CA GLU A 156 10.80 4.29 1.89
C GLU A 156 9.91 3.75 0.76
#